data_AF-A0A3D5CM78-F1
#
_entry.id   AF-A0A3D5CM78-F1
#
_cell.length_a   1.000
_cell.length_b   1.000
_cell.length_c   1.000
_cell.angle_alpha   90.00
_cell.angle_beta   90.00
_cell.angle_gamma   90.00
#
_symmetry.space_group_name_H-M   'P 1'
#
loop_
_entity.id
_entity.type
_entity.pdbx_description
1 polymer ?
#
loop_
_entity_poly.entity_id
_entity_poly.type
_entity_poly.pdbx_seq_one_letter_code
_entity_poly.pdbx_strand_id
1 'polypeptide(L)'
;MLGDTHNSGSLGCRLNIARFITSWIVVGLVRMGLINFGSFIGVPYTEISLVSLYVGIYLAWRFVWNNDIWWSTAEKDIDAEVDVE
;
A
#
# COMPACT_ATOMS: atom_id res chain seq x y z
N MET A 1 21.07 24.10 -14.73
CA MET A 1 20.04 23.31 -14.02
C MET A 1 20.73 22.05 -13.52
N LEU A 2 21.50 22.19 -12.45
CA LEU A 2 22.33 21.15 -11.83
C LEU A 2 22.27 21.44 -10.32
N GLY A 3 21.26 20.87 -9.70
CA GLY A 3 20.92 20.93 -8.28
C GLY A 3 19.76 19.95 -8.09
N ASP A 4 19.66 19.28 -6.96
CA ASP A 4 18.57 18.36 -6.56
C ASP A 4 18.74 16.86 -6.84
N THR A 5 19.94 16.39 -7.23
CA THR A 5 20.20 14.94 -7.20
C THR A 5 20.50 14.38 -5.82
N HIS A 6 20.74 15.20 -4.79
CA HIS A 6 21.12 14.70 -3.46
C HIS A 6 19.92 14.32 -2.56
N ASN A 7 18.74 14.94 -2.73
CA ASN A 7 17.59 14.71 -1.85
C ASN A 7 16.63 13.60 -2.32
N SER A 8 16.70 13.22 -3.60
CA SER A 8 15.86 12.17 -4.20
C SER A 8 15.96 10.80 -3.50
N GLY A 9 17.12 10.47 -2.93
CA GLY A 9 17.33 9.21 -2.21
C GLY A 9 16.53 9.12 -0.90
N SER A 10 16.31 10.25 -0.22
CA SER A 10 15.54 10.28 1.03
C SER A 10 14.03 10.24 0.75
N LEU A 11 13.59 10.91 -0.31
CA LEU A 11 12.20 10.96 -0.75
C LEU A 11 11.71 9.58 -1.22
N GLY A 12 12.52 8.88 -2.02
CA GLY A 12 12.21 7.50 -2.44
C GLY A 12 12.15 6.49 -1.29
N CYS A 13 12.94 6.70 -0.24
CA CYS A 13 12.89 5.87 0.98
C CYS A 13 11.57 6.09 1.76
N ARG A 14 11.18 7.35 1.97
CA ARG A 14 9.91 7.71 2.64
C ARG A 14 8.70 7.18 1.87
N LEU A 15 8.70 7.31 0.54
CA LEU A 15 7.65 6.80 -0.33
C LEU A 15 7.55 5.27 -0.27
N ASN A 16 8.69 4.57 -0.25
CA ASN A 16 8.71 3.11 -0.11
C ASN A 16 8.21 2.62 1.26
N ILE A 17 8.51 3.34 2.34
CA ILE A 17 7.96 3.04 3.67
C ILE A 17 6.45 3.24 3.67
N ALA A 18 5.95 4.33 3.08
CA ALA A 18 4.51 4.57 2.96
C ALA A 18 3.83 3.45 2.15
N ARG A 19 4.41 3.04 1.02
CA ARG A 19 3.94 1.89 0.22
C ARG A 19 3.91 0.60 1.02
N PHE A 20 4.93 0.34 1.84
CA PHE A 20 4.97 -0.84 2.69
C PHE A 20 3.84 -0.83 3.72
N ILE A 21 3.66 0.28 4.44
CA ILE A 21 2.60 0.42 5.46
C ILE A 21 1.21 0.29 4.81
N THR A 22 0.96 1.00 3.71
CA THR A 22 -0.33 0.93 3.00
C THR A 22 -0.61 -0.48 2.47
N SER A 23 0.42 -1.21 2.02
CA SER A 23 0.27 -2.62 1.60
C SER A 23 -0.27 -3.49 2.73
N TRP A 24 0.29 -3.36 3.94
CA TRP A 24 -0.17 -4.13 5.11
C TRP A 24 -1.58 -3.75 5.57
N ILE A 25 -1.94 -2.47 5.48
CA ILE A 25 -3.30 -2.01 5.77
C ILE A 25 -4.30 -2.65 4.81
N VAL A 26 -4.02 -2.64 3.50
CA VAL A 26 -4.87 -3.28 2.48
C VAL A 26 -5.00 -4.77 2.74
N VAL A 27 -3.89 -5.48 3.00
CA VAL A 27 -3.91 -6.91 3.35
C VAL A 27 -4.79 -7.15 4.57
N GLY A 28 -4.62 -6.37 5.64
CA GLY A 28 -5.38 -6.50 6.88
C GLY A 28 -6.88 -6.31 6.69
N LEU A 29 -7.28 -5.25 5.99
CA LEU A 29 -8.69 -4.93 5.72
C LEU A 29 -9.36 -6.01 4.86
N VAL A 30 -8.71 -6.41 3.77
CA VAL A 30 -9.21 -7.48 2.89
C VAL A 30 -9.34 -8.79 3.67
N ARG A 31 -8.34 -9.10 4.51
CA ARG A 31 -8.34 -10.33 5.30
C ARG A 31 -9.47 -10.35 6.31
N MET A 32 -9.66 -9.29 7.09
CA MET A 32 -10.79 -9.18 8.02
C MET A 32 -12.13 -9.27 7.29
N GLY A 33 -12.29 -8.55 6.17
CA GLY A 33 -13.52 -8.53 5.40
C GLY A 33 -13.89 -9.92 4.87
N LEU A 34 -12.93 -10.63 4.28
CA LEU A 34 -13.14 -11.97 3.75
C LEU A 34 -13.40 -12.99 4.85
N ILE A 35 -12.67 -12.96 5.98
CA ILE A 35 -12.92 -13.87 7.10
C ILE A 35 -14.33 -13.67 7.66
N ASN A 36 -14.75 -12.43 7.88
CA ASN A 36 -16.10 -12.13 8.38
C ASN A 36 -17.17 -12.57 7.38
N PHE A 37 -16.95 -12.32 6.09
CA PHE A 37 -17.87 -12.77 5.04
C PHE A 37 -17.96 -14.30 4.97
N GLY A 38 -16.82 -15.00 5.00
CA GLY A 38 -16.78 -16.47 5.04
C GLY A 38 -17.50 -17.04 6.25
N SER A 39 -17.27 -16.46 7.42
CA SER A 39 -17.98 -16.84 8.64
C SER A 39 -19.49 -16.65 8.51
N PHE A 40 -19.94 -15.61 7.81
CA PHE A 40 -21.35 -15.36 7.57
C PHE A 40 -21.99 -16.41 6.65
N ILE A 41 -21.27 -16.88 5.63
CA ILE A 41 -21.75 -17.91 4.69
C ILE A 41 -21.45 -19.35 5.13
N GLY A 42 -20.88 -19.55 6.31
CA GLY A 42 -20.60 -20.88 6.89
C GLY A 42 -19.31 -21.55 6.39
N VAL A 43 -18.38 -20.80 5.79
CA VAL A 43 -17.08 -21.32 5.35
C VAL A 43 -16.15 -21.48 6.56
N PRO A 44 -15.48 -22.63 6.72
CA PRO A 44 -14.52 -22.84 7.79
C PRO A 44 -13.36 -21.83 7.77
N TYR A 45 -12.96 -21.36 8.95
CA TYR A 45 -11.85 -20.41 9.09
C TYR A 45 -10.56 -20.91 8.41
N THR A 46 -10.27 -22.21 8.52
CA THR A 46 -9.08 -22.84 7.94
C THR A 46 -9.01 -22.71 6.43
N GLU A 47 -10.16 -22.78 5.74
CA GLU A 47 -10.22 -22.66 4.29
C GLU A 47 -10.08 -21.21 3.84
N ILE A 48 -10.74 -20.28 4.55
CA ILE A 48 -10.73 -18.87 4.14
C ILE A 48 -9.51 -18.10 4.62
N SER A 49 -8.80 -18.55 5.65
CA SER A 49 -7.63 -17.84 6.19
C SER A 49 -6.51 -17.73 5.16
N LEU A 50 -6.22 -18.81 4.42
CA LEU A 50 -5.21 -18.79 3.36
C LEU A 50 -5.69 -17.98 2.15
N VAL A 51 -6.93 -18.20 1.70
CA VAL A 51 -7.50 -17.48 0.55
C VAL A 51 -7.51 -15.97 0.80
N SER A 52 -7.96 -15.56 1.97
CA SER A 52 -8.03 -14.15 2.35
C SER A 52 -6.66 -13.47 2.43
N LEU A 53 -5.63 -14.20 2.85
CA LEU A 53 -4.25 -13.72 2.83
C LEU A 53 -3.75 -13.52 1.39
N TYR A 54 -3.91 -14.52 0.51
CA TYR A 54 -3.47 -14.43 -0.88
C TYR A 54 -4.18 -13.32 -1.64
N VAL A 55 -5.50 -13.19 -1.47
CA VAL A 55 -6.28 -12.10 -2.07
C VAL A 55 -5.81 -10.75 -1.54
N GLY A 56 -5.56 -10.64 -0.23
CA GLY A 56 -5.01 -9.43 0.38
C GLY A 56 -3.67 -9.02 -0.23
N ILE A 57 -2.73 -9.96 -0.38
CA ILE A 57 -1.40 -9.71 -0.98
C ILE A 57 -1.54 -9.30 -2.44
N TYR A 58 -2.40 -9.97 -3.20
CA TYR A 58 -2.65 -9.64 -4.60
C TYR A 58 -3.21 -8.22 -4.77
N LEU A 59 -4.20 -7.85 -3.95
CA LEU A 59 -4.80 -6.52 -4.00
C LEU A 59 -3.81 -5.44 -3.52
N ALA A 60 -3.01 -5.72 -2.49
CA ALA A 60 -1.95 -4.81 -2.07
C ALA A 60 -0.93 -4.58 -3.20
N TRP A 61 -0.48 -5.63 -3.87
CA TRP A 61 0.37 -5.48 -5.05
C TRP A 61 -0.31 -4.66 -6.15
N ARG A 62 -1.57 -4.98 -6.48
CA ARG A 62 -2.30 -4.33 -7.58
C ARG A 62 -2.59 -2.85 -7.33
N PHE A 63 -2.99 -2.49 -6.11
CA PHE A 63 -3.42 -1.13 -5.77
C PHE A 63 -2.30 -0.26 -5.21
N VAL A 64 -1.35 -0.84 -4.48
CA VAL A 64 -0.29 -0.07 -3.84
C VAL A 64 0.94 0.02 -4.73
N TRP A 65 1.32 -1.08 -5.39
CA TRP A 65 2.56 -1.11 -6.18
C TRP A 65 2.34 -0.89 -7.68
N ASN A 66 1.14 -1.19 -8.18
CA ASN A 66 0.84 -1.16 -9.61
C ASN A 66 -0.10 0.00 -10.01
N ASN A 67 -0.34 0.94 -9.09
CA ASN A 67 -1.16 2.13 -9.32
C ASN A 67 -0.32 3.40 -9.07
N ASP A 68 0.57 3.69 -10.01
CA ASP A 68 1.55 4.78 -9.90
C ASP A 68 0.92 6.18 -9.86
N ILE A 69 -0.33 6.33 -10.33
CA ILE A 69 -1.03 7.61 -10.38
C ILE A 69 -1.17 8.22 -8.98
N TRP A 70 -1.59 7.41 -7.99
CA TRP A 70 -1.76 7.87 -6.60
C TRP A 70 -0.43 8.34 -6.00
N TRP A 71 0.63 7.57 -6.22
CA TRP A 71 1.95 7.87 -5.65
C TRP A 71 2.64 9.04 -6.36
N SER A 72 2.37 9.24 -7.65
CA SER A 72 2.88 10.41 -8.40
C SER A 72 2.28 11.73 -7.91
N THR A 73 1.05 11.71 -7.39
CA THR A 73 0.44 12.87 -6.73
C THR A 73 1.03 13.08 -5.34
N ALA A 74 1.15 12.00 -4.56
CA ALA A 74 1.74 12.06 -3.22
C ALA A 74 3.21 12.53 -3.21
N GLU A 75 4.00 12.16 -4.23
CA GLU A 75 5.37 12.64 -4.40
C GLU A 75 5.42 14.16 -4.64
N LYS A 76 4.52 14.69 -5.48
CA LYS A 76 4.41 16.14 -5.75
C LYS A 76 4.00 16.93 -4.52
N ASP A 77 3.11 16.39 -3.70
CA ASP A 77 2.67 17.05 -2.46
C ASP A 77 3.80 17.11 -1.43
N ILE A 78 4.62 16.05 -1.34
CA ILE A 78 5.79 15.99 -0.43
C ILE A 78 6.90 16.94 -0.90
N ASP A 79 7.19 16.99 -2.19
CA ASP A 79 8.19 17.92 -2.75
C ASP A 79 7.77 19.38 -2.54
N ALA A 80 6.48 19.69 -2.73
CA ALA A 80 5.94 21.03 -2.53
C ALA A 80 6.01 21.51 -1.08
N GLU A 81 6.00 20.61 -0.09
CA GLU A 81 6.11 20.96 1.34
C GLU A 81 7.57 21.18 1.77
N VAL A 82 8.53 20.50 1.14
CA VAL A 82 9.97 20.68 1.40
C VAL A 82 10.52 21.98 0.81
N ASP A 83 9.98 22.45 -0.33
CA ASP A 83 10.41 23.70 -0.98
C ASP A 83 9.99 24.99 -0.23
N VAL A 84 9.23 24.88 0.87
CA VAL A 84 8.74 26.02 1.67
C VAL A 84 9.57 26.27 2.94
N GLU A 85 10.43 25.33 3.35
CA GLU A 85 11.38 25.49 4.46
C GLU A 85 12.74 26.08 4.00
#